data_AF-A0A651EHE4-F1
#
_entry.id   AF-A0A651EHE4-F1
#
_cell.length_a   1.000
_cell.length_b   1.000
_cell.length_c   1.000
_cell.angle_alpha   90.00
_cell.angle_beta   90.00
_cell.angle_gamma   90.00
#
_symmetry.space_group_name_H-M   'P 1'
#
loop_
_entity.id
_entity.type
_entity.pdbx_description
1 polymer ?
#
loop_
_entity_poly.entity_id
_entity_poly.type
_entity_poly.pdbx_seq_one_letter_code
_entity_poly.pdbx_strand_id
1 'polypeptide(L)'
;MKPVSLLFFSAAVWECIRFSLVLAYLFTIGMLPSSRALLVWFSSPQLILAAAFVLIGVSPQRYGTYRAIIVLGKGLSVLAGTIALGVTARSAIDFPVEQSSPLMIAVIIGVDILVLAAFIITTWSHNEKQEPAAQTEAAQCE
;
A
#
# COMPACT_ATOMS: atom_id res chain seq x y z
N MET A 1 0.77 -8.91 -21.16
CA MET A 1 0.38 -8.86 -19.72
C MET A 1 -1.04 -8.34 -19.61
N LYS A 2 -1.88 -8.90 -18.74
CA LYS A 2 -3.22 -8.35 -18.48
C LYS A 2 -3.09 -6.99 -17.77
N PRO A 3 -3.97 -6.00 -18.04
CA PRO A 3 -3.88 -4.65 -17.44
C PRO A 3 -3.93 -4.69 -15.91
N VAL A 4 -4.64 -5.68 -15.36
CA VAL A 4 -4.72 -5.95 -13.93
C VAL A 4 -3.35 -6.29 -13.34
N SER A 5 -2.57 -7.17 -13.97
CA SER A 5 -1.23 -7.52 -13.49
C SER A 5 -0.28 -6.32 -13.46
N LEU A 6 -0.35 -5.43 -14.46
CA LEU A 6 0.47 -4.22 -14.50
C LEU A 6 0.20 -3.31 -13.30
N LEU A 7 -1.06 -3.19 -12.88
CA LEU A 7 -1.43 -2.43 -11.69
C LEU A 7 -0.73 -2.95 -10.43
N PHE A 8 -0.68 -4.27 -10.26
CA PHE A 8 -0.03 -4.91 -9.12
C PHE A 8 1.49 -4.75 -9.14
N PHE A 9 2.13 -4.85 -10.30
CA PHE A 9 3.55 -4.58 -10.41
C PHE A 9 3.88 -3.12 -10.12
N SER A 10 3.08 -2.17 -10.62
CA SER A 10 3.24 -0.75 -10.29
C SER A 10 3.05 -0.48 -8.79
N ALA A 11 2.06 -1.12 -8.15
CA ALA A 11 1.86 -1.04 -6.70
C ALA A 11 3.04 -1.63 -5.92
N ALA A 12 3.63 -2.73 -6.38
CA ALA A 12 4.82 -3.31 -5.76
C ALA A 12 6.04 -2.38 -5.87
N VAL A 13 6.27 -1.80 -7.05
CA VAL A 13 7.34 -0.80 -7.26
C VAL A 13 7.15 0.40 -6.34
N TRP A 14 5.91 0.87 -6.18
CA TRP A 14 5.59 1.95 -5.27
C TRP A 14 5.95 1.64 -3.81
N GLU A 15 5.63 0.43 -3.32
CA GLU A 15 6.03 0.00 -1.98
C GLU A 15 7.56 -0.04 -1.81
N CYS A 16 8.29 -0.52 -2.82
CA CYS A 16 9.75 -0.49 -2.81
C CYS A 16 10.31 0.93 -2.75
N ILE A 17 9.76 1.85 -3.55
CA ILE A 17 10.16 3.27 -3.53
C ILE A 17 9.95 3.86 -2.14
N ARG A 18 8.79 3.62 -1.52
CA ARG A 18 8.52 4.11 -0.16
C ARG A 18 9.50 3.58 0.87
N PHE A 19 9.78 2.28 0.83
CA PHE A 19 10.77 1.69 1.72
C PHE A 19 12.16 2.31 1.51
N SER A 20 12.58 2.50 0.25
CA SER A 20 13.83 3.16 -0.08
C SER A 20 13.88 4.62 0.38
N LEU A 21 12.77 5.37 0.29
CA LEU A 21 12.69 6.75 0.79
C LEU A 21 12.81 6.81 2.32
N VAL A 22 12.14 5.91 3.05
CA VAL A 22 12.29 5.81 4.51
C VAL A 22 13.73 5.45 4.85
N LEU A 23 14.31 4.47 4.17
CA LEU A 23 15.69 4.06 4.40
C LEU A 23 16.68 5.20 4.11
N ALA A 24 16.53 5.89 2.99
CA ALA A 24 17.36 7.04 2.62
C ALA A 24 17.25 8.16 3.66
N TYR A 25 16.04 8.48 4.11
CA TYR A 25 15.78 9.45 5.18
C TYR A 25 16.50 9.04 6.48
N LEU A 26 16.46 7.76 6.86
CA LEU A 26 17.16 7.28 8.05
C LEU A 26 18.69 7.38 7.94
N PHE A 27 19.25 7.23 6.75
CA PHE A 27 20.69 7.39 6.52
C PHE A 27 21.15 8.84 6.55
N THR A 28 20.29 9.81 6.24
CA THR A 28 20.66 11.24 6.19
C THR A 28 20.59 11.95 7.55
N ILE A 29 19.72 11.54 8.47
CA ILE A 29 19.45 12.31 9.71
C ILE A 29 20.43 11.98 10.86
N GLY A 30 21.40 11.09 10.62
CA GLY A 30 22.42 10.81 11.65
C GLY A 30 21.86 10.20 12.95
N MET A 31 20.71 9.51 12.91
CA MET A 31 20.09 8.93 14.12
C MET A 31 21.00 7.90 14.81
N LEU A 32 20.80 7.64 16.10
CA LEU A 32 21.50 6.57 16.81
C LEU A 32 21.17 5.19 16.19
N PRO A 33 22.11 4.21 16.19
CA PRO A 33 21.94 2.91 15.54
C PRO A 33 20.67 2.16 15.98
N SER A 34 20.33 2.22 17.27
CA SER A 34 19.16 1.54 17.84
C SER A 34 17.83 2.12 17.33
N SER A 35 17.76 3.45 17.17
CA SER A 35 16.57 4.13 16.64
C SER A 35 16.37 3.85 15.15
N ARG A 36 17.48 3.74 14.38
CA ARG A 36 17.43 3.34 12.97
C ARG A 36 16.88 1.92 12.82
N ALA A 37 17.35 0.97 13.64
CA ALA A 37 16.89 -0.42 13.57
C ALA A 37 15.38 -0.54 13.81
N LEU A 38 14.84 0.19 14.79
CA LEU A 38 13.40 0.22 15.06
C LEU A 38 12.61 0.80 13.88
N LEU A 39 13.04 1.94 13.32
CA LEU A 39 12.34 2.57 12.20
C LEU A 39 12.38 1.72 10.92
N VAL A 40 13.52 1.06 10.65
CA VAL A 40 13.61 0.07 9.58
C VAL A 40 12.62 -1.06 9.84
N TRP A 41 12.56 -1.59 11.06
CA TRP A 41 11.63 -2.66 11.44
C TRP A 41 10.16 -2.27 11.22
N PHE A 42 9.79 -1.04 11.56
CA PHE A 42 8.45 -0.50 11.33
C PHE A 42 8.15 -0.21 9.86
N SER A 43 9.18 -0.03 9.02
CA SER A 43 9.03 0.15 7.56
C SER A 43 9.03 -1.18 6.78
N SER A 44 9.57 -2.26 7.34
CA SER A 44 9.61 -3.60 6.74
C SER A 44 8.27 -4.17 6.26
N PRO A 45 7.10 -3.86 6.87
CA PRO A 45 5.81 -4.27 6.33
C PRO A 45 5.55 -3.82 4.88
N GLN A 46 6.19 -2.73 4.42
CA GLN A 46 6.10 -2.28 3.02
C GLN A 46 6.70 -3.31 2.06
N LEU A 47 7.78 -4.00 2.46
CA LEU A 47 8.37 -5.07 1.65
C LEU A 47 7.46 -6.30 1.58
N ILE A 48 6.74 -6.59 2.67
CA ILE A 48 5.72 -7.66 2.70
C ILE A 48 4.57 -7.31 1.74
N LEU A 49 4.13 -6.06 1.72
CA LEU A 49 3.12 -5.58 0.77
C LEU A 49 3.62 -5.65 -0.67
N ALA A 50 4.87 -5.24 -0.94
CA ALA A 50 5.49 -5.37 -2.26
C ALA A 50 5.48 -6.83 -2.74
N ALA A 51 5.89 -7.76 -1.87
CA ALA A 51 5.88 -9.19 -2.17
C ALA A 51 4.46 -9.71 -2.43
N ALA A 52 3.48 -9.32 -1.62
CA ALA A 52 2.08 -9.68 -1.82
C ALA A 52 1.55 -9.19 -3.17
N PHE A 53 1.87 -7.95 -3.55
CA PHE A 53 1.47 -7.40 -4.85
C PHE A 53 2.14 -8.13 -6.02
N VAL A 54 3.43 -8.46 -5.94
CA VAL A 54 4.11 -9.27 -6.97
C VAL A 54 3.45 -10.64 -7.11
N LEU A 55 3.18 -11.32 -6.00
CA LEU A 55 2.57 -12.65 -6.00
C LEU A 55 1.17 -12.64 -6.61
N ILE A 56 0.38 -11.60 -6.35
CA ILE A 56 -0.92 -11.40 -7.01
C ILE A 56 -0.76 -11.11 -8.50
N GLY A 57 0.21 -10.26 -8.89
CA GLY A 57 0.48 -9.92 -10.28
C GLY A 57 0.86 -11.13 -11.13
N VAL A 58 1.62 -12.07 -10.54
CA VAL A 58 2.02 -13.35 -11.14
C VAL A 58 0.90 -14.40 -11.09
N SER A 59 0.19 -14.49 -9.96
CA SER A 59 -0.84 -15.50 -9.71
C SER A 59 -2.13 -14.87 -9.18
N PRO A 60 -3.00 -14.36 -10.07
CA PRO A 60 -4.25 -13.71 -9.71
C PRO A 60 -5.15 -14.58 -8.83
N GLN A 61 -5.11 -15.90 -8.98
CA GLN A 61 -5.90 -16.85 -8.18
C GLN A 61 -5.68 -16.70 -6.65
N ARG A 62 -4.57 -16.10 -6.22
CA ARG A 62 -4.24 -15.88 -4.82
C ARG A 62 -4.80 -14.58 -4.22
N TYR A 63 -5.66 -13.85 -4.94
CA TYR A 63 -6.30 -12.63 -4.43
C TYR A 63 -6.92 -12.82 -3.04
N GLY A 64 -7.70 -13.88 -2.85
CA GLY A 64 -8.40 -14.16 -1.60
C GLY A 64 -7.45 -14.31 -0.41
N THR A 65 -6.29 -14.95 -0.63
CA THR A 65 -5.29 -15.22 0.40
C THR A 65 -4.62 -13.93 0.90
N TYR A 66 -4.30 -13.00 0.00
CA TYR A 66 -3.55 -11.79 0.33
C TYR A 66 -4.44 -10.56 0.59
N ARG A 67 -5.76 -10.68 0.40
CA ARG A 67 -6.72 -9.58 0.56
C ARG A 67 -6.63 -8.91 1.93
N ALA A 68 -6.66 -9.70 3.00
CA ALA A 68 -6.63 -9.16 4.36
C ALA A 68 -5.34 -8.37 4.64
N ILE A 69 -4.19 -8.92 4.21
CA ILE A 69 -2.88 -8.31 4.41
C ILE A 69 -2.77 -6.98 3.65
N ILE A 70 -3.24 -6.94 2.40
CA ILE A 70 -3.18 -5.72 1.57
C ILE A 70 -4.12 -4.65 2.12
N VAL A 71 -5.36 -4.99 2.45
CA VAL A 71 -6.34 -4.03 2.99
C VAL A 71 -5.85 -3.47 4.32
N LEU A 72 -5.36 -4.31 5.23
CA LEU A 72 -4.83 -3.86 6.51
C LEU A 72 -3.56 -3.03 6.35
N GLY A 73 -2.58 -3.51 5.57
CA GLY A 73 -1.31 -2.82 5.42
C GLY A 73 -1.43 -1.47 4.71
N LYS A 74 -2.23 -1.40 3.63
CA LYS A 74 -2.53 -0.13 2.95
C LYS A 74 -3.42 0.78 3.79
N GLY A 75 -4.43 0.24 4.46
CA GLY A 75 -5.28 1.02 5.37
C GLY A 75 -4.47 1.67 6.49
N LEU A 76 -3.54 0.92 7.10
CA LEU A 76 -2.64 1.44 8.11
C LEU A 76 -1.69 2.52 7.54
N SER A 77 -1.22 2.33 6.31
CA SER A 77 -0.36 3.32 5.62
C SER A 77 -1.09 4.64 5.36
N VAL A 78 -2.36 4.58 4.93
CA VAL A 78 -3.20 5.77 4.75
C VAL A 78 -3.47 6.45 6.09
N LEU A 79 -3.78 5.68 7.14
CA LEU A 79 -4.02 6.22 8.48
C LEU A 79 -2.77 6.93 9.03
N ALA A 80 -1.62 6.26 8.99
CA ALA A 80 -0.35 6.81 9.44
C ALA A 80 0.03 8.07 8.65
N GLY A 81 -0.12 8.05 7.33
CA GLY A 81 0.10 9.22 6.49
C GLY A 81 -0.84 10.37 6.85
N THR A 82 -2.13 10.11 7.08
CA THR A 82 -3.11 11.14 7.46
C THR A 82 -2.75 11.82 8.79
N ILE A 83 -2.31 11.03 9.78
CA ILE A 83 -1.80 11.57 11.05
C ILE A 83 -0.55 12.43 10.80
N ALA A 84 0.41 11.93 10.02
CA ALA A 84 1.62 12.66 9.68
C ALA A 84 1.32 13.99 8.95
N LEU A 85 0.33 13.99 8.05
CA LEU A 85 -0.12 15.19 7.34
C LEU A 85 -0.72 16.21 8.31
N GLY A 86 -1.56 15.76 9.26
CA GLY A 86 -2.14 16.65 10.27
C GLY A 86 -1.09 17.29 11.18
N VAL A 87 -0.09 16.51 11.62
CA VAL A 87 1.01 17.01 12.46
C VAL A 87 1.87 18.01 11.68
N THR A 88 2.28 17.66 10.45
CA THR A 88 3.13 18.54 9.62
C THR A 88 2.41 19.79 9.13
N ALA A 89 1.12 19.70 8.79
CA ALA A 89 0.32 20.87 8.43
C ALA A 89 0.20 21.85 9.61
N ARG A 90 0.04 21.33 10.83
CA ARG A 90 0.01 22.16 12.04
C ARG A 90 1.37 22.81 12.30
N SER A 91 2.46 22.03 12.23
CA SER A 91 3.82 22.55 12.40
C SER A 91 4.22 23.58 11.34
N ALA A 92 3.72 23.46 10.11
CA ALA A 92 3.97 24.43 9.04
C ALA A 92 3.26 25.77 9.27
N ILE A 93 2.14 25.78 9.99
CA ILE A 93 1.44 27.02 10.40
C ILE A 93 2.21 27.70 11.54
N ASP A 94 2.69 26.92 12.51
CA ASP A 94 3.34 27.44 13.71
C ASP A 94 4.82 27.83 13.48
N PHE A 95 5.54 27.13 12.58
CA PHE A 95 6.96 27.36 12.28
C PHE A 95 7.27 27.12 10.79
N PRO A 96 7.33 28.17 9.94
CA PRO A 96 7.45 28.04 8.48
C PRO A 96 8.86 27.66 7.96
N VAL A 97 9.77 27.18 8.82
CA VAL A 97 11.18 26.95 8.47
C VAL A 97 11.47 25.45 8.30
N GLU A 98 11.68 25.05 7.04
CA GLU A 98 12.41 23.85 6.56
C GLU A 98 11.97 22.44 7.02
N GLN A 99 10.69 22.18 7.30
CA GLN A 99 10.21 20.80 7.48
C GLN A 99 9.52 20.27 6.21
N SER A 100 9.90 19.05 5.82
CA SER A 100 9.31 18.19 4.80
C SER A 100 7.96 18.69 4.28
N SER A 101 7.91 19.14 3.02
CA SER A 101 6.71 19.82 2.48
C SER A 101 5.45 18.97 2.71
N PRO A 102 4.39 19.50 3.34
CA PRO A 102 3.14 18.76 3.58
C PRO A 102 2.53 18.25 2.27
N LEU A 103 2.86 18.90 1.15
CA LEU A 103 2.52 18.49 -0.20
C LEU A 103 3.10 17.11 -0.55
N MET A 104 4.35 16.82 -0.21
CA MET A 104 4.95 15.50 -0.44
C MET A 104 4.22 14.40 0.34
N ILE A 105 3.84 14.66 1.60
CA ILE A 105 3.08 13.71 2.42
C ILE A 105 1.69 13.48 1.82
N ALA A 106 1.02 14.55 1.37
CA ALA A 106 -0.27 14.46 0.70
C ALA A 106 -0.22 13.63 -0.59
N VAL A 107 0.85 13.78 -1.40
CA VAL A 107 1.07 12.96 -2.60
C VAL A 107 1.23 11.48 -2.24
N ILE A 108 2.03 11.15 -1.22
CA ILE A 108 2.24 9.77 -0.78
C ILE A 108 0.91 9.12 -0.36
N ILE A 109 0.09 9.84 0.42
CA ILE A 109 -1.23 9.38 0.85
C ILE A 109 -2.16 9.21 -0.35
N GLY A 110 -2.14 10.15 -1.29
CA GLY A 110 -2.97 10.10 -2.50
C GLY A 110 -2.70 8.84 -3.32
N VAL A 111 -1.43 8.47 -3.50
CA VAL A 111 -1.06 7.22 -4.20
C VAL A 111 -1.50 5.99 -3.40
N ASP A 112 -1.39 6.00 -2.07
CA ASP A 112 -1.86 4.88 -1.24
C ASP A 112 -3.37 4.66 -1.32
N ILE A 113 -4.15 5.75 -1.28
CA ILE A 113 -5.59 5.72 -1.45
C ILE A 113 -5.93 5.17 -2.83
N LEU A 114 -5.24 5.61 -3.88
CA LEU A 114 -5.48 5.16 -5.25
C LEU A 114 -5.18 3.66 -5.40
N VAL A 115 -4.06 3.18 -4.86
CA VAL A 115 -3.71 1.75 -4.89
C VAL A 115 -4.73 0.92 -4.09
N LEU A 116 -5.16 1.40 -2.93
CA LEU A 116 -6.16 0.72 -2.11
C LEU A 116 -7.54 0.67 -2.81
N ALA A 117 -7.99 1.79 -3.38
CA ALA A 117 -9.24 1.87 -4.12
C ALA A 117 -9.22 0.94 -5.34
N ALA A 118 -8.13 0.96 -6.12
CA ALA A 118 -7.96 0.06 -7.24
C ALA A 118 -7.97 -1.42 -6.82
N PHE A 119 -7.35 -1.75 -5.69
CA PHE A 119 -7.41 -3.10 -5.14
C PHE A 119 -8.84 -3.52 -4.79
N ILE A 120 -9.57 -2.67 -4.08
CA ILE A 120 -10.96 -2.96 -3.69
C ILE A 120 -11.84 -3.16 -4.94
N ILE A 121 -11.76 -2.26 -5.92
CA ILE A 121 -12.54 -2.33 -7.17
C ILE A 121 -12.23 -3.62 -7.94
N THR A 122 -10.95 -3.97 -8.07
CA THR A 122 -10.54 -5.20 -8.78
C THR A 122 -11.00 -6.46 -8.05
N THR A 123 -10.94 -6.49 -6.72
CA THR A 123 -11.45 -7.63 -5.94
C THR A 123 -12.97 -7.76 -6.03
N TRP A 124 -13.71 -6.65 -6.00
CA TRP A 124 -15.16 -6.66 -6.11
C TRP A 124 -15.61 -7.18 -7.47
N SER A 125 -15.00 -6.69 -8.56
CA SER A 125 -15.26 -7.17 -9.92
C SER A 125 -14.91 -8.65 -10.12
N HIS A 126 -13.93 -9.18 -9.38
CA HIS A 126 -13.57 -10.59 -9.48
C HIS A 126 -14.58 -11.51 -8.78
N ASN A 127 -15.17 -11.08 -7.66
CA ASN A 127 -16.20 -11.83 -6.94
C ASN A 127 -17.51 -11.92 -7.75
N GLU A 128 -17.93 -10.82 -8.37
CA GLU A 128 -19.16 -10.75 -9.17
C GLU A 128 -19.15 -11.73 -10.36
N LYS A 129 -17.96 -12.00 -10.92
CA LYS A 129 -17.80 -12.97 -12.02
C LYS A 129 -17.77 -14.43 -11.58
N GLN A 130 -17.59 -14.71 -10.29
CA GLN A 130 -17.57 -16.09 -9.76
C GLN A 130 -18.97 -16.56 -9.33
N GLU A 131 -19.86 -15.65 -8.93
CA GLU A 131 -21.25 -15.95 -8.54
C GLU A 131 -22.10 -16.65 -9.62
N PRO A 132 -22.08 -16.27 -10.92
CA PRO A 132 -22.95 -16.90 -11.91
C PRO A 132 -22.50 -18.32 -12.31
N ALA A 133 -21.22 -18.67 -12.13
CA ALA A 133 -20.70 -19.99 -12.49
C ALA A 133 -21.13 -21.06 -11.49
N ALA A 134 -21.10 -20.75 -10.19
CA ALA A 134 -21.48 -21.70 -9.14
C ALA A 134 -23.00 -22.02 -9.15
N GLN A 135 -23.84 -21.06 -9.55
CA GLN A 135 -25.29 -21.26 -9.65
C GLN A 135 -25.70 -22.09 -10.86
N THR A 136 -24.93 -22.02 -11.96
CA THR A 136 -25.22 -22.79 -13.18
C THR A 136 -24.86 -24.27 -13.00
N GLU A 137 -23.77 -24.57 -12.28
CA GLU A 137 -23.36 -25.94 -11.99
C GLU A 137 -24.31 -26.62 -10.98
N ALA A 138 -24.81 -25.88 -9.99
CA ALA A 138 -25.81 -26.37 -9.04
C ALA A 138 -27.16 -26.68 -9.72
N ALA A 139 -27.57 -25.88 -10.72
CA ALA A 139 -28.81 -26.09 -11.47
C ALA A 139 -28.73 -27.22 -12.52
N GLN A 140 -27.53 -27.73 -12.84
CA GLN A 140 -27.35 -28.88 -13.74
C GLN A 140 -27.26 -30.23 -13.00
N CYS A 141 -27.23 -30.21 -11.67
CA CYS A 141 -27.25 -31.41 -10.83
C CYS A 141 -28.63 -31.74 -10.22
N GLU A 142 -29.66 -30.94 -10.53
CA GLU A 142 -31.08 -31.26 -10.28
C GLU A 142 -31.77 -31.75 -11.56
#